data_AF-A0A060NMR0-F1
#
_entry.id   AF-A0A060NMR0-F1
#
_cell.length_a   1.000
_cell.length_b   1.000
_cell.length_c   1.000
_cell.angle_alpha   90.00
_cell.angle_beta   90.00
_cell.angle_gamma   90.00
#
_symmetry.space_group_name_H-M   'P 1'
#
loop_
_entity.id
_entity.type
_entity.pdbx_description
1 polymer ?
#
loop_
_entity_poly.entity_id
_entity_poly.type
_entity_poly.pdbx_seq_one_letter_code
_entity_poly.pdbx_strand_id
1 'polypeptide(L)'
;MAIHLLDYYQAIERTSQAMLDAAQTQDWDEMVRLESACAVLIARLRELGSETPLTPEERARKQRIMLTLLRHDAQIRELVEPWVDELGTVLHPPQSRLLH
;
A
#
# COMPACT_ATOMS: atom_id res chain seq x y z
N MET A 1 1.32 -16.49 -23.59
CA MET A 1 0.38 -16.64 -22.47
C MET A 1 -0.08 -15.25 -22.07
N ALA A 2 -1.38 -14.95 -22.21
CA ALA A 2 -1.91 -13.69 -21.73
C ALA A 2 -1.87 -13.72 -20.19
N ILE A 3 -1.21 -12.74 -19.58
CA ILE A 3 -1.22 -12.57 -18.12
C ILE A 3 -2.64 -12.11 -17.76
N HIS A 4 -3.35 -12.88 -16.94
CA HIS A 4 -4.74 -12.56 -16.61
C HIS A 4 -4.79 -11.37 -15.65
N LEU A 5 -5.78 -10.49 -15.82
CA LEU A 5 -6.03 -9.33 -14.96
C LEU A 5 -5.98 -9.68 -13.45
N LEU A 6 -6.47 -10.86 -13.08
CA LEU A 6 -6.47 -11.34 -11.70
C LEU A 6 -5.09 -11.69 -11.16
N ASP A 7 -4.11 -12.00 -12.01
CA ASP A 7 -2.74 -12.26 -11.57
C ASP A 7 -2.08 -10.98 -11.07
N TYR A 8 -2.39 -9.84 -11.71
CA TYR A 8 -1.97 -8.51 -11.23
C TYR A 8 -2.61 -8.18 -9.90
N TYR A 9 -3.92 -8.41 -9.74
CA TYR A 9 -4.58 -8.20 -8.45
C TYR A 9 -3.93 -9.04 -7.34
N GLN A 10 -3.62 -10.31 -7.61
CA GLN A 10 -2.94 -11.18 -6.64
C GLN A 10 -1.50 -10.75 -6.36
N ALA A 11 -0.77 -10.27 -7.37
CA ALA A 11 0.57 -9.74 -7.17
C ALA A 11 0.57 -8.48 -6.30
N ILE A 12 -0.42 -7.60 -6.49
CA ILE A 12 -0.62 -6.41 -5.65
C ILE A 12 -0.98 -6.84 -4.22
N GLU A 13 -1.88 -7.83 -4.04
CA GLU A 13 -2.22 -8.38 -2.71
C GLU A 13 -0.98 -8.89 -1.96
N ARG A 14 -0.12 -9.67 -2.64
CA ARG A 14 1.13 -10.16 -2.05
C ARG A 14 2.11 -9.04 -1.71
N THR A 15 2.23 -8.05 -2.60
CA THR A 15 3.12 -6.90 -2.37
C THR A 15 2.65 -6.05 -1.20
N SER A 16 1.34 -5.82 -1.09
CA SER A 16 0.72 -5.11 0.03
C SER A 16 0.88 -5.85 1.36
N GLN A 17 0.79 -7.18 1.37
CA GLN A 17 1.12 -7.97 2.57
C GLN A 17 2.59 -7.78 2.97
N ALA A 18 3.52 -7.87 2.02
CA ALA A 18 4.93 -7.66 2.31
C ALA A 18 5.22 -6.23 2.83
N MET A 19 4.49 -5.21 2.35
CA MET A 19 4.60 -3.85 2.89
C MET A 19 4.11 -3.77 4.34
N LEU A 20 3.04 -4.47 4.68
CA LEU A 20 2.56 -4.56 6.06
C LEU A 20 3.57 -5.27 6.96
N ASP A 21 4.16 -6.37 6.49
CA ASP A 21 5.19 -7.10 7.24
C ASP A 21 6.43 -6.21 7.47
N ALA A 22 6.88 -5.48 6.45
CA ALA A 22 7.99 -4.53 6.55
C ALA A 22 7.69 -3.38 7.54
N ALA A 23 6.47 -2.83 7.50
CA ALA A 23 6.05 -1.79 8.45
C ALA A 23 6.04 -2.31 9.90
N GLN A 24 5.62 -3.55 10.12
CA GLN A 24 5.64 -4.19 11.45
C GLN A 24 7.06 -4.38 11.99
N THR A 25 8.02 -4.69 11.11
CA THR A 25 9.44 -4.84 11.47
C THR A 25 10.23 -3.53 11.37
N GLN A 26 9.57 -2.40 11.06
CA GLN A 26 10.18 -1.09 10.86
C GLN A 26 11.30 -1.09 9.78
N ASP A 27 11.18 -1.95 8.78
CA ASP A 27 12.11 -2.03 7.64
C ASP A 27 11.70 -1.02 6.56
N TRP A 28 12.06 0.23 6.79
CA TRP A 28 11.66 1.35 5.92
C TRP A 28 12.30 1.29 4.52
N ASP A 29 13.50 0.73 4.40
CA ASP A 29 14.17 0.54 3.11
C ASP A 29 13.40 -0.46 2.25
N GLU A 30 13.00 -1.59 2.85
CA GLU A 30 12.16 -2.59 2.18
C GLU A 30 10.78 -2.01 1.84
N MET A 31 10.18 -1.21 2.72
CA MET A 31 8.90 -0.56 2.49
C MET A 31 8.92 0.33 1.23
N VAL A 32 9.95 1.17 1.06
CA VAL A 32 10.13 2.04 -0.13
C VAL A 32 10.34 1.21 -1.40
N ARG A 33 11.11 0.12 -1.30
CA ARG A 33 11.32 -0.80 -2.43
C ARG A 33 10.01 -1.46 -2.87
N LEU A 34 9.21 -1.91 -1.92
CA LEU A 34 7.92 -2.55 -2.16
C LEU A 34 6.86 -1.56 -2.68
N GLU A 35 6.85 -0.31 -2.21
CA GLU A 35 5.99 0.75 -2.76
C GLU A 35 6.25 0.93 -4.26
N SER A 36 7.52 1.02 -4.65
CA SER A 36 7.91 1.14 -6.06
C SER A 36 7.44 -0.05 -6.90
N ALA A 37 7.57 -1.28 -6.37
CA ALA A 37 7.07 -2.48 -7.03
C ALA A 37 5.53 -2.47 -7.17
N CYS A 38 4.82 -2.04 -6.13
CA CYS A 38 3.36 -1.91 -6.13
C CYS A 38 2.88 -0.89 -7.17
N ALA A 39 3.55 0.27 -7.26
CA ALA A 39 3.25 1.30 -8.25
C ALA A 39 3.34 0.79 -9.69
N VAL A 40 4.38 0.00 -10.01
CA VAL A 40 4.54 -0.63 -11.32
C VAL A 40 3.40 -1.62 -11.62
N LEU A 41 3.05 -2.48 -10.66
CA LEU A 41 1.94 -3.44 -10.82
C LEU A 41 0.60 -2.74 -11.05
N ILE A 42 0.33 -1.66 -10.31
CA ILE A 42 -0.89 -0.86 -10.46
C ILE A 42 -0.93 -0.17 -11.83
N ALA A 43 0.20 0.37 -12.30
CA ALA A 43 0.29 0.98 -13.63
C ALA A 43 -0.03 -0.03 -14.74
N ARG A 44 0.56 -1.23 -14.69
CA ARG A 44 0.27 -2.32 -15.64
C ARG A 44 -1.18 -2.81 -15.55
N LEU A 45 -1.72 -2.94 -14.34
CA LEU A 45 -3.11 -3.32 -14.15
C LEU A 45 -4.08 -2.30 -14.78
N ARG A 46 -3.76 -1.00 -14.69
CA ARG A 46 -4.56 0.07 -15.32
C ARG A 46 -4.52 0.00 -16.85
N GLU A 47 -3.37 -0.33 -17.44
CA GLU A 47 -3.23 -0.56 -18.89
C GLU A 47 -4.14 -1.71 -19.37
N LEU A 48 -4.32 -2.75 -18.56
CA LEU A 48 -5.14 -3.93 -18.88
C LEU A 48 -6.63 -3.76 -18.56
N GLY A 49 -6.98 -2.81 -17.68
CA GLY A 49 -8.27 -2.72 -17.00
C GLY A 49 -9.47 -2.31 -17.86
N SER A 50 -9.27 -2.03 -19.15
CA SER A 50 -10.33 -1.51 -20.04
C SER A 50 -10.98 -2.55 -20.95
N GLU A 51 -10.39 -3.74 -21.15
CA GLU A 51 -10.79 -4.60 -22.29
C GLU A 51 -11.20 -6.04 -21.93
N THR A 52 -11.02 -6.49 -20.69
CA THR A 52 -11.29 -7.90 -20.34
C THR A 52 -12.60 -8.08 -19.55
N PRO A 53 -13.66 -8.67 -20.14
CA PRO A 53 -14.85 -9.04 -19.40
C PRO A 53 -14.52 -10.12 -18.36
N LEU A 54 -14.84 -9.85 -17.09
CA LEU A 54 -14.67 -10.79 -15.98
C LEU A 54 -15.95 -11.61 -15.76
N THR A 55 -15.76 -12.89 -15.43
CA THR A 55 -16.84 -13.76 -14.92
C THR A 55 -17.30 -13.30 -13.51
N PRO A 56 -18.48 -13.73 -13.03
CA PRO A 56 -18.95 -13.40 -11.69
C PRO A 56 -17.97 -13.82 -10.57
N GLU A 57 -17.35 -14.99 -10.70
CA GLU A 57 -16.35 -15.49 -9.75
C GLU A 57 -15.11 -14.59 -9.71
N GLU A 58 -14.62 -14.18 -10.88
CA GLU A 58 -13.46 -13.30 -10.98
C GLU A 58 -13.75 -11.90 -10.43
N ARG A 59 -14.97 -11.39 -10.60
CA ARG A 59 -15.41 -10.13 -9.96
C ARG A 59 -15.42 -10.24 -8.45
N ALA A 60 -15.97 -11.33 -7.91
CA ALA A 60 -15.98 -11.59 -6.48
C ALA A 60 -14.56 -11.67 -5.92
N ARG A 61 -13.65 -12.37 -6.63
CA ARG A 61 -12.24 -12.46 -6.26
C ARG A 61 -11.55 -11.10 -6.28
N LYS A 62 -11.75 -10.31 -7.34
CA LYS A 62 -11.24 -8.94 -7.43
C LYS A 62 -11.72 -8.07 -6.27
N GLN A 63 -13.00 -8.15 -5.91
CA GLN A 63 -13.58 -7.39 -4.80
C GLN A 63 -12.96 -7.79 -3.46
N ARG A 64 -12.78 -9.10 -3.20
CA ARG A 64 -12.10 -9.62 -1.99
C ARG A 64 -10.67 -9.05 -1.87
N ILE A 65 -9.93 -9.06 -2.98
CA ILE A 65 -8.57 -8.52 -3.02
C ILE A 65 -8.59 -7.03 -2.70
N MET A 66 -9.49 -6.26 -3.31
CA MET A 66 -9.58 -4.81 -3.07
C MET A 66 -9.84 -4.49 -1.59
N LEU A 67 -10.76 -5.22 -0.94
CA LEU A 67 -11.03 -5.05 0.49
C LEU A 67 -9.83 -5.41 1.37
N THR A 68 -9.04 -6.40 0.95
CA THR A 68 -7.81 -6.80 1.64
C THR A 68 -6.76 -5.70 1.56
N LEU A 69 -6.58 -5.09 0.39
CA LEU A 69 -5.66 -3.96 0.19
C LEU A 69 -6.03 -2.77 1.08
N LEU A 70 -7.32 -2.39 1.12
CA LEU A 70 -7.79 -1.29 1.98
C LEU A 70 -7.50 -1.54 3.47
N ARG A 71 -7.62 -2.79 3.91
CA ARG A 71 -7.29 -3.17 5.29
C ARG A 71 -5.79 -3.05 5.56
N HIS A 72 -4.94 -3.56 4.66
CA HIS A 72 -3.49 -3.44 4.81
C HIS A 72 -3.05 -1.97 4.83
N ASP A 73 -3.60 -1.14 3.94
CA ASP A 73 -3.30 0.31 3.91
C ASP A 73 -3.66 0.99 5.24
N ALA A 74 -4.80 0.65 5.84
CA ALA A 74 -5.19 1.17 7.14
C ALA A 74 -4.21 0.75 8.25
N GLN A 75 -3.84 -0.53 8.29
CA GLN A 75 -2.89 -1.05 9.27
C GLN A 75 -1.49 -0.45 9.10
N ILE A 76 -1.04 -0.26 7.86
CA ILE A 76 0.24 0.39 7.55
C ILE A 76 0.23 1.84 8.07
N ARG A 77 -0.86 2.59 7.85
CA ARG A 77 -0.98 3.97 8.36
C ARG A 77 -0.91 4.03 9.88
N GLU A 78 -1.61 3.13 10.57
CA GLU A 78 -1.55 3.04 12.04
C GLU A 78 -0.12 2.80 12.57
N LEU A 79 0.72 2.09 11.82
CA LEU A 79 2.12 1.82 12.18
C LEU A 79 3.06 2.99 11.86
N VAL A 80 2.76 3.76 10.81
CA VAL A 80 3.65 4.83 10.30
C VAL A 80 3.30 6.20 10.86
N GLU A 81 2.02 6.54 10.97
CA GLU A 81 1.55 7.87 11.39
C GLU A 81 2.15 8.36 12.73
N PRO A 82 2.31 7.53 13.77
CA PRO A 82 2.90 7.97 15.04
C PRO A 82 4.34 8.49 14.91
N TRP A 83 5.17 7.86 14.09
CA TRP A 83 6.57 8.25 13.92
C TRP A 83 6.74 9.50 13.06
N VAL A 84 5.82 9.75 12.12
CA VAL A 84 5.80 10.98 11.32
C VAL A 84 5.55 12.19 12.21
N ASP A 85 4.63 12.07 13.17
CA ASP A 85 4.33 13.12 14.15
C ASP A 85 5.51 13.37 15.11
N GLU A 86 6.18 12.31 15.57
CA GLU A 86 7.38 12.42 16.40
C GLU A 86 8.53 13.14 15.67
N LEU A 87 8.82 12.77 14.42
CA LEU A 87 9.84 13.42 13.60
C LEU A 87 9.50 14.89 13.34
N GLY A 88 8.23 15.22 13.08
CA GLY A 88 7.78 16.61 12.94
C GLY A 88 8.08 17.43 14.20
N THR A 89 7.90 16.84 15.37
CA THR A 89 8.19 17.50 16.66
C THR A 89 9.69 17.67 16.92
N VAL A 90 10.52 16.70 16.52
CA VAL A 90 12.00 16.78 16.68
C VAL A 90 12.61 17.79 15.70
N LEU A 91 12.12 17.82 14.45
CA LEU A 91 12.61 18.75 13.42
C LEU A 91 12.07 20.17 13.59
N HIS A 92 10.88 20.30 14.16
CA HIS A 92 10.24 21.58 14.47
C HIS A 92 9.75 21.59 15.92
N PRO A 93 10.66 21.70 16.89
CA PRO A 93 10.25 21.84 18.28
C PRO A 93 9.38 23.09 18.41
N PRO A 94 8.26 23.03 19.15
CA PRO A 94 7.40 24.19 19.34
C PRO A 94 8.26 25.30 19.95
N GLN A 95 8.40 26.42 19.23
CA GLN A 95 9.08 27.60 19.75
C GLN A 95 8.32 28.03 21.01
N SER A 96 8.91 27.80 22.19
CA SER A 96 8.38 28.30 23.45
C SER A 96 8.09 29.79 23.28
N ARG A 97 6.81 30.17 23.21
CA ARG A 97 6.40 31.54 23.45
C ARG A 97 6.74 31.83 24.91
N LEU A 98 7.93 32.36 25.13
CA LEU A 98 8.23 33.14 26.32
C LEU A 98 7.28 34.35 26.26
N LEU A 99 6.14 34.22 26.94
CA LEU A 99 5.28 35.34 27.26
C LEU A 99 6.04 36.16 28.29
N HIS A 100 6.65 37.26 27.84
CA HIS A 100 7.08 38.38 28.66
C HIS A 100 5.94 39.39 28.79
#